data_AF-A0A382I6J5-F1
#
_entry.id   AF-A0A382I6J5-F1
#
_cell.length_a   1.000
_cell.length_b   1.000
_cell.length_c   1.000
_cell.angle_alpha   90.00
_cell.angle_beta   90.00
_cell.angle_gamma   90.00
#
_symmetry.space_group_name_H-M   'P 1'
#
loop_
_entity.id
_entity.type
_entity.pdbx_description
1 polymer ?
#
loop_
_entity_poly.entity_id
_entity_poly.type
_entity_poly.pdbx_seq_one_letter_code
_entity_poly.pdbx_strand_id
1 'polypeptide(L)'
;MPGRFRVALTDYQTAGYGRLGRRWYSPRSSGLIMSLAYTFNGSLTDISTLTLATGVGVAQILQRLGVDDIGLKWPNDIIVRDGKLGGILTEVKSVRGSNRTVILGVGINYDLRSVKAPGKRSAWLDSARDLAGCLEILPSRSTI
;
A
#
# COMPACT_ATOMS: atom_id res chain seq x y z
N MET A 1 2.62 -17.93 -15.15
CA MET A 1 2.67 -17.65 -16.61
C MET A 1 2.73 -16.15 -16.76
N PRO A 2 3.60 -15.61 -17.62
CA PRO A 2 3.61 -14.19 -17.95
C PRO A 2 2.21 -13.71 -18.37
N GLY A 3 1.86 -12.47 -18.06
CA GLY A 3 0.61 -11.84 -18.54
C GLY A 3 -0.65 -12.08 -17.71
N ARG A 4 -0.63 -12.87 -16.64
CA ARG A 4 -1.78 -13.04 -15.73
C ARG A 4 -1.52 -12.41 -14.36
N PHE A 5 -2.42 -11.52 -13.96
CA PHE A 5 -2.46 -10.94 -12.62
C PHE A 5 -3.17 -11.88 -11.63
N ARG A 6 -2.66 -11.96 -10.40
CA ARG A 6 -3.36 -12.58 -9.27
C ARG A 6 -3.41 -11.61 -8.11
N VAL A 7 -4.59 -11.31 -7.61
CA VAL A 7 -4.80 -10.35 -6.53
C VAL A 7 -5.31 -11.10 -5.30
N ALA A 8 -4.76 -10.76 -4.13
CA ALA A 8 -5.30 -11.15 -2.84
C ALA A 8 -5.54 -9.89 -2.00
N LEU A 9 -6.69 -9.82 -1.35
CA LEU A 9 -7.04 -8.75 -0.41
C LEU A 9 -7.34 -9.36 0.96
N THR A 10 -7.15 -8.57 2.01
CA THR A 10 -7.57 -8.93 3.37
C THR A 10 -7.94 -7.68 4.16
N ASP A 11 -8.86 -7.82 5.11
CA ASP A 11 -9.18 -6.75 6.07
C ASP A 11 -8.25 -6.71 7.28
N TYR A 12 -7.39 -7.73 7.45
CA TYR A 12 -6.51 -7.86 8.61
C TYR A 12 -5.26 -8.69 8.30
N GLN A 13 -4.09 -8.23 8.76
CA GLN A 13 -2.86 -9.04 8.78
C GLN A 13 -2.36 -9.23 10.21
N THR A 14 -2.16 -10.48 10.61
CA THR A 14 -1.54 -10.83 11.90
C THR A 14 -0.06 -10.49 11.96
N ALA A 15 0.62 -10.60 10.82
CA ALA A 15 2.07 -10.40 10.67
C ALA A 15 2.41 -9.53 9.45
N GLY A 16 1.65 -8.44 9.25
CA GLY A 16 1.95 -7.48 8.19
C GLY A 16 3.32 -6.85 8.37
N TYR A 17 4.07 -6.69 7.27
CA TYR A 17 5.39 -6.07 7.27
C TYR A 17 5.59 -5.18 6.03
N GLY A 18 6.50 -4.21 6.16
CA GLY A 18 7.00 -3.37 5.10
C GLY A 18 8.49 -3.61 4.86
N ARG A 19 9.15 -2.66 4.17
CA ARG A 19 10.59 -2.74 3.89
C ARG A 19 11.42 -2.90 5.17
N LEU A 20 12.53 -3.63 5.04
CA LEU A 20 13.47 -3.91 6.12
C LEU A 20 12.82 -4.61 7.33
N GLY A 21 11.76 -5.38 7.09
CA GLY A 21 11.07 -6.14 8.14
C GLY A 21 10.28 -5.28 9.13
N ARG A 22 10.15 -3.96 8.90
CA ARG A 22 9.36 -3.08 9.78
C ARG A 22 7.90 -3.52 9.77
N ARG A 23 7.29 -3.59 10.95
CA ARG A 23 5.89 -4.02 11.08
C ARG A 23 4.94 -3.05 10.35
N TRP A 24 4.03 -3.62 9.58
CA TRP A 24 2.87 -2.90 9.01
C TRP A 24 1.66 -3.19 9.89
N TYR A 25 1.24 -2.19 10.67
CA TYR A 25 0.07 -2.30 11.52
C TYR A 25 -1.19 -2.14 10.68
N SER A 26 -2.01 -3.18 10.65
CA SER A 26 -3.28 -3.18 9.91
C SER A 26 -4.39 -3.80 10.75
N PRO A 27 -4.90 -3.08 11.77
CA PRO A 27 -6.10 -3.47 12.48
C PRO A 27 -7.27 -3.81 11.54
N ARG A 28 -8.21 -4.62 12.04
CA ARG A 28 -9.40 -5.01 11.27
C ARG A 28 -10.12 -3.79 10.71
N SER A 29 -10.42 -3.84 9.42
CA SER A 29 -11.20 -2.82 8.71
C SER A 29 -10.56 -1.43 8.68
N SER A 30 -9.30 -1.27 9.08
CA SER A 30 -8.66 0.05 9.20
C SER A 30 -7.90 0.48 7.95
N GLY A 31 -7.78 -0.40 6.95
CA GLY A 31 -7.02 -0.14 5.73
C GLY A 31 -7.46 -0.99 4.55
N LEU A 32 -6.95 -0.62 3.37
CA LEU A 32 -6.88 -1.48 2.19
C LEU A 32 -5.55 -2.21 2.22
N ILE A 33 -5.59 -3.53 2.10
CA ILE A 33 -4.40 -4.38 2.11
C ILE A 33 -4.51 -5.32 0.92
N MET A 34 -3.63 -5.12 -0.05
CA MET A 34 -3.66 -5.85 -1.30
C MET A 34 -2.27 -6.37 -1.65
N SER A 35 -2.22 -7.58 -2.17
CA SER A 35 -1.04 -8.16 -2.83
C SER A 35 -1.37 -8.55 -4.25
N LEU A 36 -0.57 -8.10 -5.20
CA LEU A 36 -0.66 -8.44 -6.62
C LEU A 36 0.56 -9.27 -7.04
N ALA A 37 0.35 -10.51 -7.46
CA ALA A 37 1.39 -11.32 -8.08
C ALA A 37 1.35 -11.19 -9.61
N TYR A 38 2.52 -10.97 -10.20
CA TYR A 38 2.68 -10.82 -11.64
C TYR A 38 4.02 -11.36 -12.12
N THR A 39 4.03 -11.97 -13.30
CA THR A 39 5.25 -12.40 -13.99
C THR A 39 5.42 -11.60 -15.27
N PHE A 40 6.60 -10.99 -15.45
CA PHE A 40 6.96 -10.25 -16.65
C PHE A 40 8.35 -10.64 -17.15
N ASN A 41 8.64 -10.31 -18.40
CA ASN A 41 9.97 -10.42 -18.98
C ASN A 41 10.70 -9.08 -18.76
N GLY A 42 11.83 -9.08 -18.07
CA GLY A 42 12.58 -7.87 -17.77
C GLY A 42 13.81 -8.07 -16.87
N SER A 43 14.47 -6.95 -16.61
CA SER A 43 15.63 -6.82 -15.74
C SER A 43 15.24 -6.63 -14.26
N LEU A 44 16.23 -6.61 -13.37
CA LEU A 44 15.99 -6.26 -11.97
C LEU A 44 15.66 -4.76 -11.80
N THR A 45 16.17 -3.89 -12.67
CA THR A 45 15.87 -2.45 -12.66
C THR A 45 14.39 -2.17 -12.85
N ASP A 46 13.72 -2.99 -13.67
CA ASP A 46 12.28 -2.89 -13.92
C ASP A 46 11.44 -3.11 -12.65
N ILE A 47 11.98 -3.81 -11.64
CA ILE A 47 11.31 -4.04 -10.36
C ILE A 47 11.23 -2.75 -9.54
N SER A 48 12.30 -1.96 -9.56
CA SER A 48 12.31 -0.62 -8.96
C SER A 48 11.33 0.28 -9.69
N THR A 49 11.35 0.26 -11.04
CA THR A 49 10.40 1.02 -11.87
C THR A 49 8.95 0.66 -11.57
N LEU A 50 8.62 -0.64 -11.40
CA LEU A 50 7.28 -1.08 -11.01
C LEU A 50 6.84 -0.50 -9.66
N THR A 51 7.75 -0.43 -8.69
CA THR A 51 7.46 0.18 -7.37
C THR A 51 7.14 1.66 -7.53
N LEU A 52 7.94 2.39 -8.30
CA LEU A 52 7.73 3.82 -8.55
C LEU A 52 6.44 4.08 -9.32
N ALA A 53 6.20 3.32 -10.40
CA ALA A 53 5.01 3.41 -11.22
C ALA A 53 3.74 3.10 -10.42
N THR A 54 3.79 2.12 -9.53
CA THR A 54 2.69 1.84 -8.59
C THR A 54 2.43 3.04 -7.69
N GLY A 55 3.48 3.67 -7.15
CA GLY A 55 3.37 4.89 -6.34
C GLY A 55 2.63 6.00 -7.08
N VAL A 56 3.07 6.29 -8.30
CA VAL A 56 2.44 7.31 -9.16
C VAL A 56 0.98 6.96 -9.44
N GLY A 57 0.69 5.73 -9.84
CA GLY A 57 -0.68 5.30 -10.15
C GLY A 57 -1.62 5.40 -8.96
N VAL A 58 -1.17 4.98 -7.77
CA VAL A 58 -1.97 5.10 -6.54
C VAL A 58 -2.19 6.57 -6.18
N ALA A 59 -1.14 7.40 -6.23
CA ALA A 59 -1.27 8.83 -5.95
C ALA A 59 -2.28 9.51 -6.89
N GLN A 60 -2.22 9.22 -8.19
CA GLN A 60 -3.16 9.74 -9.18
C GLN A 60 -4.60 9.31 -8.92
N ILE A 61 -4.83 8.05 -8.55
CA ILE A 61 -6.17 7.55 -8.21
C ILE A 61 -6.71 8.25 -6.97
N LEU A 62 -5.90 8.38 -5.92
CA LEU A 62 -6.31 9.03 -4.68
C LEU A 62 -6.60 10.53 -4.88
N GLN A 63 -5.82 11.22 -5.71
CA GLN A 63 -6.12 12.60 -6.11
C GLN A 63 -7.47 12.69 -6.84
N ARG A 64 -7.78 11.76 -7.75
CA ARG A 64 -9.08 11.70 -8.43
C ARG A 64 -10.24 11.42 -7.47
N LEU A 65 -9.98 10.78 -6.33
CA LEU A 65 -10.96 10.56 -5.27
C LEU A 65 -11.16 11.79 -4.37
N GLY A 66 -10.42 12.89 -4.61
CA GLY A 66 -10.53 14.13 -3.84
C GLY A 66 -9.56 14.24 -2.65
N VAL A 67 -8.52 13.40 -2.60
CA VAL A 67 -7.48 13.56 -1.58
C VAL A 67 -6.48 14.62 -2.03
N ASP A 68 -6.52 15.79 -1.40
CA ASP A 68 -5.58 16.89 -1.61
C ASP A 68 -4.22 16.63 -0.94
N ASP A 69 -3.19 17.38 -1.33
CA ASP A 69 -1.84 17.34 -0.75
C ASP A 69 -1.17 15.95 -0.71
N ILE A 70 -1.48 15.10 -1.69
CA ILE A 70 -0.80 13.81 -1.88
C ILE A 70 0.61 14.02 -2.43
N GLY A 71 1.56 13.32 -1.82
CA GLY A 71 2.92 13.20 -2.30
C GLY A 71 3.44 11.76 -2.28
N LEU A 72 4.62 11.59 -2.87
CA LEU A 72 5.38 10.35 -2.83
C LEU A 72 6.69 10.60 -2.08
N LYS A 73 6.87 9.90 -0.97
CA LYS A 73 8.18 9.80 -0.31
C LYS A 73 8.89 8.59 -0.89
N TRP A 74 9.79 8.87 -1.83
CA TRP A 74 10.50 7.84 -2.56
C TRP A 74 11.31 6.91 -1.62
N PRO A 75 11.40 5.61 -1.95
CA PRO A 75 10.89 4.99 -3.19
C PRO A 75 9.47 4.41 -3.08
N ASN A 76 8.83 4.41 -1.91
CA ASN A 76 7.76 3.43 -1.65
C ASN A 76 6.66 3.89 -0.68
N ASP A 77 6.69 5.13 -0.22
CA ASP A 77 5.73 5.64 0.75
C ASP A 77 4.81 6.67 0.09
N ILE A 78 3.51 6.53 0.33
CA ILE A 78 2.49 7.50 -0.06
C ILE A 78 2.25 8.39 1.15
N ILE A 79 2.38 9.69 0.96
CA ILE A 79 2.24 10.69 2.01
C ILE A 79 1.09 11.62 1.67
N VAL A 80 0.45 12.15 2.72
CA VAL A 80 -0.52 13.22 2.61
C VAL A 80 -0.21 14.24 3.70
N ARG A 81 -0.14 15.52 3.33
CA ARG A 81 0.37 16.58 4.21
C ARG A 81 1.74 16.21 4.79
N ASP A 82 1.82 15.99 6.09
CA ASP A 82 3.03 15.74 6.87
C ASP A 82 3.19 14.27 7.33
N GLY A 83 2.27 13.38 6.94
CA GLY A 83 2.24 12.02 7.46
C GLY A 83 2.04 10.93 6.41
N LYS A 84 2.29 9.69 6.82
CA LYS A 84 2.22 8.51 5.95
C LYS A 84 0.78 8.04 5.78
N LEU A 85 0.28 8.06 4.56
CA LEU A 85 -1.03 7.52 4.18
C LEU A 85 -0.96 6.04 3.80
N GLY A 86 0.14 5.62 3.18
CA GLY A 86 0.25 4.28 2.62
C GLY A 86 1.68 3.86 2.33
N GLY A 87 1.84 2.59 1.96
CA GLY A 87 3.12 2.01 1.61
C GLY A 87 2.99 0.98 0.50
N ILE A 88 4.04 0.90 -0.31
CA ILE A 88 4.19 -0.08 -1.38
C ILE A 88 5.40 -0.96 -1.05
N LEU A 89 5.29 -2.25 -1.33
CA LEU A 89 6.37 -3.22 -1.15
C LEU A 89 6.39 -4.16 -2.35
N THR A 90 7.49 -4.15 -3.11
CA THR A 90 7.69 -5.11 -4.20
C THR A 90 8.71 -6.15 -3.77
N GLU A 91 8.32 -7.42 -3.78
CA GLU A 91 9.19 -8.55 -3.46
C GLU A 91 9.39 -9.44 -4.68
N VAL A 92 10.62 -9.87 -4.92
CA VAL A 92 10.94 -10.85 -5.96
C VAL A 92 10.71 -12.25 -5.41
N LYS A 93 9.88 -13.06 -6.08
CA LYS A 93 9.65 -14.46 -5.70
C LYS A 93 10.42 -15.46 -6.55
N SER A 94 10.64 -15.16 -7.83
CA SER A 94 11.44 -16.03 -8.70
C SER A 94 12.06 -15.27 -9.87
N VAL A 95 13.26 -15.72 -10.26
CA VAL A 95 14.03 -15.24 -11.41
C VAL A 95 14.32 -16.47 -12.27
N ARG A 96 13.83 -16.51 -13.51
CA ARG A 96 14.06 -17.63 -14.45
C ARG A 96 14.34 -17.09 -15.85
N GLY A 97 15.59 -17.14 -16.30
CA GLY A 97 16.01 -16.50 -17.55
C GLY A 97 15.72 -14.99 -17.48
N SER A 98 14.92 -14.48 -18.41
CA SER A 98 14.42 -13.09 -18.40
C SER A 98 13.11 -12.91 -17.64
N ASN A 99 12.45 -13.98 -17.19
CA ASN A 99 11.20 -13.88 -16.44
C ASN A 99 11.45 -13.50 -14.97
N ARG A 100 10.66 -12.54 -14.48
CA ARG A 100 10.65 -12.05 -13.10
C ARG A 100 9.24 -12.21 -12.56
N THR A 101 9.10 -12.98 -11.46
CA THR A 101 7.84 -13.05 -10.72
C THR A 101 7.97 -12.22 -9.47
N VAL A 102 7.08 -11.24 -9.33
CA VAL A 102 7.04 -10.33 -8.19
C VAL A 102 5.71 -10.42 -7.45
N ILE A 103 5.73 -10.05 -6.18
CA ILE A 103 4.54 -9.70 -5.41
C ILE A 103 4.64 -8.22 -5.05
N LEU A 104 3.66 -7.46 -5.51
CA LEU A 104 3.48 -6.05 -5.19
C LEU A 104 2.43 -5.93 -4.09
N GLY A 105 2.85 -5.60 -2.88
CA GLY A 105 2.00 -5.23 -1.76
C GLY A 105 1.66 -3.75 -1.80
N VAL A 106 0.39 -3.41 -1.63
CA VAL A 106 -0.12 -2.05 -1.44
C VAL A 106 -0.93 -2.03 -0.15
N GLY A 107 -0.51 -1.18 0.79
CA GLY A 107 -1.23 -0.91 2.04
C GLY A 107 -1.61 0.56 2.12
N ILE A 108 -2.91 0.86 2.25
CA ILE A 108 -3.43 2.23 2.42
C ILE A 108 -4.22 2.30 3.72
N ASN A 109 -3.93 3.30 4.55
CA ASN A 109 -4.71 3.58 5.75
C ASN A 109 -6.07 4.16 5.34
N TYR A 110 -7.14 3.48 5.70
CA TYR A 110 -8.50 3.83 5.30
C TYR A 110 -9.20 4.65 6.37
N ASP A 111 -9.34 4.08 7.58
CA ASP A 111 -9.90 4.77 8.74
C ASP A 111 -9.23 4.23 10.01
N LEU A 112 -8.35 5.03 10.60
CA LEU A 112 -7.63 4.69 11.82
C LEU A 112 -8.32 5.24 13.09
N ARG A 113 -9.41 6.01 12.97
CA ARG A 113 -10.09 6.64 14.11
C ARG A 113 -10.74 5.60 15.03
N SER A 114 -11.20 4.50 14.46
CA SER A 114 -11.81 3.37 15.17
C SER A 114 -10.80 2.39 15.78
N VAL A 115 -9.50 2.58 15.52
CA VAL A 115 -8.45 1.70 16.03
C VAL A 115 -8.28 1.93 17.53
N LYS A 116 -8.81 1.00 18.32
CA LYS A 116 -8.54 0.92 19.76
C LYS A 116 -7.10 0.45 19.97
N ALA A 117 -6.17 1.39 20.15
CA ALA A 117 -4.84 1.06 20.65
C ALA A 117 -4.95 0.69 22.15
N PRO A 118 -4.54 -0.51 22.59
CA PRO A 118 -4.44 -0.78 24.02
C PRO A 118 -3.34 0.09 24.64
N GLY A 119 -3.68 0.95 25.60
CA GLY A 119 -2.74 1.81 26.34
C GLY A 119 -2.53 3.21 25.73
N LYS A 120 -1.34 3.80 25.93
CA LYS A 120 -0.95 5.06 25.28
C LYS A 120 -1.01 4.87 23.77
N ARG A 121 -1.63 5.83 23.06
CA ARG A 121 -1.68 5.84 21.59
C ARG A 121 -0.27 5.56 21.05
N SER A 122 -0.14 4.50 20.26
CA SER A 122 1.17 4.04 19.79
C SER A 122 1.79 5.08 18.86
N ALA A 123 3.07 5.41 19.05
CA ALA A 123 3.79 6.48 18.34
C ALA A 123 3.70 6.43 16.79
N TRP A 124 3.40 5.26 16.21
CA TRP A 124 3.17 5.15 14.77
C TRP A 124 1.86 5.81 14.31
N LEU A 125 0.83 5.88 15.16
CA LEU A 125 -0.45 6.53 14.83
C LEU A 125 -0.30 8.05 14.70
N ASP A 126 0.66 8.66 15.39
CA ASP A 126 0.83 10.11 15.38
C ASP A 126 1.44 10.60 14.04
N SER A 127 2.26 9.73 13.41
CA SER A 127 2.84 9.97 12.08
C SER A 127 2.03 9.38 10.92
N ALA A 128 0.96 8.63 11.22
CA ALA A 128 0.06 8.08 10.23
C ALA A 128 -1.03 9.07 9.84
N ARG A 129 -1.47 8.99 8.60
CA ARG A 129 -2.67 9.65 8.07
C ARG A 129 -3.54 8.57 7.43
N ASP A 130 -4.83 8.85 7.29
CA ASP A 130 -5.80 7.94 6.70
C ASP A 130 -6.74 8.68 5.74
N LEU A 131 -7.45 7.92 4.91
CA LEU A 131 -8.41 8.49 3.97
C LEU A 131 -9.58 9.18 4.68
N ALA A 132 -9.97 8.68 5.84
CA ALA A 132 -11.08 9.22 6.63
C ALA A 132 -10.83 10.63 7.19
N GLY A 133 -9.57 11.01 7.36
CA GLY A 133 -9.15 12.37 7.69
C GLY A 133 -8.89 13.27 6.46
N CYS A 134 -9.06 12.73 5.25
CA CYS A 134 -8.83 13.45 4.00
C CYS A 134 -10.07 13.60 3.12
N LEU A 135 -11.08 12.75 3.29
CA LEU A 135 -12.30 12.73 2.48
C LEU A 135 -13.54 12.91 3.34
N GLU A 136 -14.52 13.68 2.84
CA GLU A 136 -15.84 13.79 3.47
C GLU A 136 -16.65 12.51 3.32
N ILE A 137 -16.62 11.91 2.12
CA ILE A 137 -17.29 10.66 1.80
C ILE A 137 -16.22 9.62 1.47
N LEU A 138 -16.16 8.57 2.28
CA LEU A 138 -15.25 7.47 2.04
C LEU A 138 -15.74 6.56 0.91
N PRO A 139 -14.84 6.06 0.04
CA PRO A 139 -15.18 5.04 -0.94
C PRO A 139 -15.78 3.81 -0.27
N SER A 140 -16.89 3.30 -0.79
CA SER A 140 -17.51 2.06 -0.30
C SER A 140 -16.53 0.89 -0.32
N ARG A 141 -16.52 0.08 0.74
CA ARG A 141 -15.73 -1.16 0.80
C ARG A 141 -16.37 -2.32 0.03
N SER A 142 -17.62 -2.17 -0.43
CA SER A 142 -18.45 -3.30 -0.90
C SER A 142 -19.17 -3.04 -2.22
N THR A 143 -18.93 -1.91 -2.88
CA THR A 143 -19.56 -1.60 -4.17
C THR A 143 -18.61 -1.97 -5.29
N ILE A 144 -18.95 -3.03 -6.04
CA ILE A 144 -18.36 -3.37 -7.34
C ILE A 144 -19.42 -3.06 -8.40
#